data_AF-A0A846H8K4-F1
#
_entry.id   AF-A0A846H8K4-F1
#
_cell.length_a   1.000
_cell.length_b   1.000
_cell.length_c   1.000
_cell.angle_alpha   90.00
_cell.angle_beta   90.00
_cell.angle_gamma   90.00
#
_symmetry.space_group_name_H-M   'P 1'
#
loop_
_entity.id
_entity.type
_entity.pdbx_description
1 polymer ?
#
loop_
_entity_poly.entity_id
_entity_poly.type
_entity_poly.pdbx_seq_one_letter_code
_entity_poly.pdbx_strand_id
1 'polypeptide(L)'
;MMLINDLSYLDNAPEQKLILGAASAYIEANASAGGSNSLAVTDTDLALKALGNGGSKVKGTGTALAIGDDPIADVYYDLQGFDKVKVKTRSLQGENLDLEIVKIIAIDRPNK
;
A
#
# COMPACT_ATOMS: atom_id res chain seq x y z
N MET A 1 -20.83 30.11 8.56
CA MET A 1 -19.95 30.36 7.39
C MET A 1 -18.56 30.59 7.96
N MET A 2 -17.68 29.59 7.90
CA MET A 2 -16.32 29.69 8.42
C MET A 2 -15.47 30.32 7.31
N LEU A 3 -15.06 31.57 7.51
CA LEU A 3 -14.20 32.29 6.59
C LEU A 3 -12.75 31.82 6.80
N ILE A 4 -12.01 31.64 5.70
CA ILE A 4 -10.61 31.21 5.56
C ILE A 4 -9.58 32.15 6.26
N ASN A 5 -10.00 32.95 7.24
CA ASN A 5 -9.23 34.08 7.75
C ASN A 5 -8.22 33.79 8.87
N ASP A 6 -7.95 32.52 9.21
CA ASP A 6 -7.15 32.17 10.40
C ASP A 6 -5.95 31.26 10.11
N LEU A 7 -5.26 31.46 8.98
CA LEU A 7 -4.01 30.77 8.68
C LEU A 7 -2.79 31.72 8.59
N SER A 8 -2.79 32.82 9.35
CA SER A 8 -1.66 33.78 9.41
C SER A 8 -0.31 33.17 9.83
N TYR A 9 -0.33 31.95 10.37
CA TYR A 9 0.88 31.16 10.63
C TYR A 9 1.51 30.57 9.35
N LEU A 10 0.76 30.43 8.25
CA LEU A 10 1.28 30.02 6.95
C LEU A 10 2.07 31.13 6.28
N ASP A 11 1.73 32.40 6.52
CA ASP A 11 2.44 33.57 5.97
C ASP A 11 3.84 33.75 6.59
N ASN A 12 4.08 33.16 7.76
CA ASN A 12 5.37 33.18 8.46
C ASN A 12 6.14 31.87 8.35
N ALA A 13 5.66 30.91 7.55
CA ALA A 13 6.48 29.78 7.17
C ALA A 13 7.62 30.32 6.28
N PRO A 14 8.91 30.13 6.64
CA PRO A 14 10.00 30.59 5.78
C PRO A 14 9.77 30.01 4.39
N GLU A 15 9.70 30.87 3.36
CA GLU A 15 9.32 30.59 1.95
C GLU A 15 10.07 29.42 1.28
N GLN A 16 10.98 28.75 1.98
CA GLN A 16 11.86 27.69 1.51
C GLN A 16 11.77 26.39 2.31
N LYS A 17 10.98 26.32 3.39
CA LYS A 17 10.62 25.03 3.97
C LYS A 17 9.43 24.49 3.17
N LEU A 18 9.75 23.87 2.04
CA LEU A 18 8.87 22.89 1.41
C LEU A 18 8.20 22.08 2.52
N ILE A 19 6.88 22.11 2.58
CA ILE A 19 6.14 21.07 3.29
C ILE A 19 6.54 19.79 2.55
N LEU A 20 7.51 19.07 3.10
CA LEU A 20 7.94 17.79 2.56
C LEU A 20 6.71 16.90 2.65
N GLY A 21 6.03 16.70 1.51
CA GLY A 21 4.97 15.72 1.40
C GLY A 21 5.52 14.38 1.86
N ALA A 22 4.80 13.69 2.74
CA ALA A 22 5.15 12.34 3.13
C ALA A 22 4.42 11.36 2.21
N ALA A 23 5.17 10.44 1.60
CA ALA A 23 4.57 9.29 0.93
C ALA A 23 4.38 8.16 1.96
N SER A 24 3.20 7.53 1.97
CA SER A 24 2.88 6.41 2.83
C SER A 24 2.44 5.21 2.00
N ALA A 25 2.86 4.03 2.41
CA ALA A 25 2.48 2.78 1.78
C ALA A 25 2.04 1.78 2.85
N TYR A 26 1.00 1.03 2.53
CA TYR A 26 0.43 -0.02 3.37
C TYR A 26 0.12 -1.24 2.51
N ILE A 27 0.31 -2.43 3.07
CA ILE A 27 -0.14 -3.68 2.47
C ILE A 27 -0.61 -4.63 3.58
N GLU A 28 -1.72 -5.31 3.34
CA GLU A 28 -2.36 -6.25 4.25
C GLU A 28 -2.72 -7.50 3.45
N ALA A 29 -2.47 -8.68 4.02
CA ALA A 29 -2.90 -9.94 3.44
C ALA A 29 -3.77 -10.67 4.46
N ASN A 30 -4.94 -11.12 4.03
CA ASN A 30 -5.93 -11.83 4.83
C ASN A 30 -6.22 -13.18 4.17
N ALA A 31 -6.19 -14.26 4.95
CA ALA A 31 -6.57 -15.58 4.48
C ALA A 31 -7.36 -16.34 5.54
N SER A 32 -8.42 -17.02 5.13
CA SER A 32 -9.27 -17.85 5.98
C SER A 32 -9.71 -19.10 5.22
N ALA A 33 -9.70 -20.26 5.87
CA ALA A 33 -10.23 -21.50 5.35
C ALA A 33 -10.71 -22.40 6.49
N GLY A 34 -11.85 -23.07 6.29
CA GLY A 34 -12.40 -24.07 7.20
C GLY A 34 -12.11 -25.50 6.77
N GLY A 35 -12.74 -26.45 7.46
CA GLY A 35 -12.68 -27.88 7.15
C GLY A 35 -11.58 -28.64 7.90
N SER A 36 -11.56 -29.97 7.73
CA SER A 36 -10.60 -30.85 8.42
C SER A 36 -9.19 -30.79 7.84
N ASN A 37 -9.06 -30.35 6.59
CA ASN A 37 -7.78 -30.19 5.88
C ASN A 37 -7.67 -28.76 5.33
N SER A 38 -7.50 -27.80 6.25
CA SER A 38 -7.42 -26.38 5.93
C SER A 38 -5.97 -25.86 5.94
N LEU A 39 -5.66 -24.91 5.06
CA LEU A 39 -4.43 -24.14 5.07
C LEU A 39 -4.76 -22.67 4.80
N ALA A 40 -4.28 -21.77 5.67
CA ALA A 40 -4.32 -20.33 5.46
C ALA A 40 -2.91 -19.76 5.64
N VAL A 41 -2.42 -19.06 4.62
CA VAL A 41 -1.07 -18.48 4.59
C VAL A 41 -1.15 -17.05 4.10
N THR A 42 -0.48 -16.16 4.84
CA THR A 42 -0.33 -14.75 4.49
C THR A 42 1.14 -14.37 4.56
N ASP A 43 1.61 -13.59 3.60
CA ASP A 43 2.94 -13.01 3.59
C ASP A 43 2.89 -11.61 3.02
N THR A 44 3.59 -10.68 3.67
CA THR A 44 3.64 -9.27 3.26
C THR A 44 5.06 -8.77 3.41
N ASP A 45 5.58 -8.18 2.33
CA ASP A 45 6.85 -7.47 2.31
C ASP A 45 6.63 -6.06 1.73
N LEU A 46 7.20 -5.06 2.39
CA LEU A 46 7.12 -3.67 1.97
C LEU A 46 8.44 -2.97 2.25
N ALA A 47 9.12 -2.57 1.18
CA ALA A 47 10.41 -1.92 1.24
C ALA A 47 10.32 -0.49 0.71
N LEU A 48 10.40 0.48 1.62
CA LEU A 48 10.53 1.91 1.31
C LEU A 48 12.01 2.29 1.21
N LYS A 49 12.38 2.99 0.14
CA LYS A 49 13.73 3.51 -0.10
C LYS A 49 13.67 5.00 -0.43
N ALA A 50 14.36 5.81 0.36
CA ALA A 50 14.65 7.21 0.01
C ALA A 50 15.66 7.27 -1.15
N LEU A 51 15.43 8.17 -2.10
CA LEU A 51 16.25 8.30 -3.33
C LEU A 51 17.37 9.34 -3.21
N GLY A 52 17.54 9.96 -2.03
CA GLY A 52 18.60 10.94 -1.74
C GLY A 52 18.44 12.31 -2.40
N ASN A 53 17.54 12.43 -3.37
CA ASN A 53 17.16 13.67 -4.05
C ASN A 53 15.87 14.30 -3.50
N GLY A 54 15.36 13.82 -2.36
CA GLY A 54 14.09 14.23 -1.77
C GLY A 54 12.87 13.39 -2.18
N GLY A 55 13.00 12.48 -3.16
CA GLY A 55 11.95 11.53 -3.51
C GLY A 55 12.06 10.19 -2.79
N SER A 56 11.03 9.36 -2.95
CA SER A 56 10.96 8.02 -2.36
C SER A 56 10.49 6.97 -3.36
N LYS A 57 10.85 5.71 -3.11
CA LYS A 57 10.41 4.57 -3.90
C LYS A 57 10.02 3.43 -2.98
N VAL A 58 8.83 2.88 -3.19
CA VAL A 58 8.38 1.68 -2.51
C VAL A 58 8.31 0.51 -3.49
N LYS A 59 8.68 -0.67 -3.00
CA LYS A 59 8.35 -1.96 -3.60
C LYS A 59 7.65 -2.80 -2.54
N GLY A 60 6.57 -3.48 -2.91
CA GLY A 60 5.86 -4.35 -1.99
C GLY A 60 5.35 -5.60 -2.67
N THR A 61 5.20 -6.66 -1.90
CA THR A 61 4.50 -7.88 -2.28
C THR A 61 3.58 -8.29 -1.15
N GLY A 62 2.34 -8.63 -1.48
CA GLY A 62 1.40 -9.26 -0.56
C GLY A 62 0.91 -10.55 -1.18
N THR A 63 0.83 -11.61 -0.37
CA THR A 63 0.39 -12.94 -0.77
C THR A 63 -0.60 -13.43 0.26
N ALA A 64 -1.80 -13.81 -0.18
CA ALA A 64 -2.79 -14.52 0.61
C ALA A 64 -3.13 -15.81 -0.12
N LEU A 65 -3.13 -16.94 0.61
CA LEU A 65 -3.50 -18.25 0.10
C LEU A 65 -4.41 -18.94 1.13
N ALA A 66 -5.57 -19.38 0.67
CA ALA A 66 -6.51 -20.19 1.44
C ALA A 66 -6.81 -21.49 0.67
N ILE A 67 -6.73 -22.63 1.36
CA ILE A 67 -7.12 -23.95 0.85
C ILE A 67 -7.98 -24.61 1.91
N GLY A 68 -9.16 -25.11 1.54
CA GLY A 68 -10.09 -25.76 2.46
C GLY A 68 -11.54 -25.49 2.09
N ASP A 69 -12.43 -25.63 3.07
CA ASP A 69 -13.84 -25.29 2.93
C ASP A 69 -14.01 -23.78 3.05
N ASP A 70 -14.86 -23.19 2.19
CA ASP A 70 -15.11 -21.74 2.14
C ASP A 70 -13.83 -20.88 2.18
N PRO A 71 -12.89 -21.08 1.24
CA PRO A 71 -11.61 -20.37 1.23
C PRO A 71 -11.81 -18.89 0.88
N ILE A 72 -11.14 -18.02 1.61
CA ILE A 72 -11.13 -16.56 1.38
C ILE A 72 -9.67 -16.11 1.43
N ALA A 73 -9.19 -15.46 0.38
CA ALA A 73 -7.86 -14.88 0.32
C ALA A 73 -7.87 -13.51 -0.36
N ASP A 74 -7.53 -12.47 0.40
CA ASP A 74 -7.55 -11.08 -0.05
C ASP A 74 -6.26 -10.35 0.30
N VAL A 75 -5.82 -9.45 -0.58
CA VAL A 75 -4.66 -8.57 -0.35
C VAL A 75 -5.04 -7.11 -0.59
N TYR A 76 -5.01 -6.31 0.47
CA TYR A 76 -5.28 -4.87 0.44
C TYR A 76 -4.00 -4.05 0.41
N TYR A 77 -4.05 -2.86 -0.20
CA TYR A 77 -2.94 -1.91 -0.19
C TYR A 77 -3.41 -0.46 -0.25
N ASP A 78 -2.60 0.45 0.29
CA ASP A 78 -2.76 1.89 0.16
C ASP A 78 -1.41 2.54 -0.21
N LEU A 79 -1.44 3.57 -1.05
CA LEU A 79 -0.27 4.23 -1.64
C LEU A 79 -0.49 5.74 -1.74
N GLN A 80 -0.42 6.44 -0.61
CA GLN A 80 -0.65 7.88 -0.56
C GLN A 80 0.65 8.64 -0.84
N GLY A 81 0.55 9.75 -1.58
CA GLY A 81 1.68 10.64 -1.84
C GLY A 81 2.69 10.13 -2.88
N PHE A 82 2.43 9.03 -3.60
CA PHE A 82 3.27 8.58 -4.71
C PHE A 82 2.79 9.11 -6.07
N ASP A 83 3.68 9.72 -6.85
CA ASP A 83 3.37 10.25 -8.19
C ASP A 83 3.08 9.18 -9.24
N LYS A 84 3.79 8.05 -9.13
CA LYS A 84 3.76 6.98 -10.12
C LYS A 84 3.59 5.66 -9.43
N VAL A 85 2.47 5.01 -9.69
CA VAL A 85 2.11 3.73 -9.11
C VAL A 85 2.01 2.68 -10.22
N LYS A 86 2.57 1.49 -9.97
CA LYS A 86 2.35 0.29 -10.77
C LYS A 86 2.00 -0.86 -9.85
N VAL A 87 0.80 -1.39 -10.03
CA VAL A 87 0.31 -2.56 -9.30
C VAL A 87 0.11 -3.70 -10.28
N LYS A 88 0.45 -4.92 -9.85
CA LYS A 88 0.11 -6.16 -10.53
C LYS A 88 -0.54 -7.09 -9.54
N THR A 89 -1.76 -7.51 -9.87
CA THR A 89 -2.49 -8.52 -9.11
C THR A 89 -2.53 -9.81 -9.91
N ARG A 90 -2.33 -10.94 -9.22
CA ARG A 90 -2.60 -12.28 -9.73
C ARG A 90 -3.53 -12.95 -8.74
N SER A 91 -4.71 -13.33 -9.21
CA SER A 91 -5.66 -14.12 -8.44
C SER A 91 -5.88 -15.49 -9.07
N LEU A 92 -6.21 -16.47 -8.23
CA LEU A 92 -6.66 -17.79 -8.66
C LEU A 92 -7.71 -18.29 -7.67
N GLN A 93 -8.92 -18.51 -8.19
CA GLN A 93 -10.05 -19.05 -7.43
C GLN A 93 -10.42 -20.44 -7.95
N GLY A 94 -10.74 -21.33 -7.03
CA GLY A 94 -11.22 -22.68 -7.27
C GLY A 94 -12.23 -23.11 -6.22
N GLU A 95 -12.73 -24.33 -6.33
CA GLU A 95 -13.75 -24.86 -5.42
C GLU A 95 -13.30 -24.90 -3.95
N ASN A 96 -12.01 -25.16 -3.72
CA ASN A 96 -11.40 -25.30 -2.40
C ASN A 96 -10.08 -24.52 -2.27
N LEU A 97 -9.91 -23.49 -3.11
CA LEU A 97 -8.70 -22.69 -3.22
C LEU A 97 -9.07 -21.23 -3.47
N ASP A 98 -8.45 -20.32 -2.72
CA ASP A 98 -8.38 -18.91 -3.07
C ASP A 98 -6.94 -18.41 -2.92
N LEU A 99 -6.49 -17.60 -3.86
CA LEU A 99 -5.14 -17.06 -3.89
C LEU A 99 -5.20 -15.64 -4.44
N GLU A 100 -4.60 -14.71 -3.72
CA GLU A 100 -4.31 -13.38 -4.22
C GLU A 100 -2.84 -13.00 -3.97
N ILE A 101 -2.19 -12.52 -5.03
CA ILE A 101 -0.82 -12.01 -4.97
C ILE A 101 -0.81 -10.61 -5.56
N VAL A 102 -0.44 -9.62 -4.77
CA VAL A 102 -0.28 -8.23 -5.19
C VAL A 102 1.19 -7.86 -5.19
N LYS A 103 1.65 -7.21 -6.26
CA LYS A 103 3.00 -6.64 -6.38
C LYS A 103 2.89 -5.16 -6.69
N ILE A 104 3.56 -4.36 -5.87
CA ILE A 104 3.52 -2.90 -5.92
C ILE A 104 4.90 -2.36 -6.23
N ILE A 105 4.94 -1.37 -7.11
CA ILE A 105 6.07 -0.45 -7.26
C ILE A 105 5.49 0.95 -7.32
N ALA A 106 5.83 1.82 -6.37
CA ALA A 106 5.45 3.23 -6.44
C ALA A 106 6.66 4.15 -6.24
N ILE A 107 6.62 5.32 -6.88
CA ILE A 107 7.69 6.32 -6.88
C ILE A 107 7.07 7.69 -6.68
N ASP A 108 7.62 8.40 -5.71
CA ASP A 108 7.43 9.82 -5.43
C ASP A 108 8.71 10.54 -5.88
N ARG A 109 8.54 11.60 -6.65
CA ARG A 109 9.62 12.35 -7.28
C ARG A 109 9.76 13.68 -6.55
N PRO A 110 10.99 14.15 -6.32
CA PRO A 110 11.17 15.48 -5.76
C PRO A 110 10.62 16.55 -6.70
N ASN A 111 9.84 17.48 -6.14
CA ASN A 111 9.41 18.74 -6.74
C ASN A 111 8.71 18.61 -8.10
N LYS A 112 7.41 18.31 -8.08
CA LYS A 112 6.49 18.77 -9.11
C LYS A 112 5.47 19.74 -8.54
#